data_AF-A0A0D6KFM3-F1
#
_entry.id   AF-A0A0D6KFM3-F1
#
_cell.length_a   1.000
_cell.length_b   1.000
_cell.length_c   1.000
_cell.angle_alpha   90.00
_cell.angle_beta   90.00
_cell.angle_gamma   90.00
#
_symmetry.space_group_name_H-M   'P 1'
#
loop_
_entity.id
_entity.type
_entity.pdbx_description
1 polymer ?
#
loop_
_entity_poly.entity_id
_entity_poly.type
_entity_poly.pdbx_seq_one_letter_code
_entity_poly.pdbx_strand_id
1 'polypeptide(L)'
;MQERQKRLAQLIEQLLQDGWTQTTLSEALGVDFTTVYRWLKGKTIPEADSRNFQRLAKVTGGDSVSLQLYLDGEISLSTYCKDLEKQQVEGIKKRKILTSEQIKREVLAQIYLLDPADIAEVISTSVAFLIKRA
;
A
#
# COMPACT_ATOMS: atom_id res chain seq x y z
N MET A 1 -10.78 -16.02 5.33
CA MET A 1 -10.00 -14.91 5.93
C MET A 1 -8.65 -14.71 5.24
N GLN A 2 -7.82 -15.77 5.11
CA GLN A 2 -6.53 -15.69 4.40
C GLN A 2 -6.65 -15.20 2.94
N GLU A 3 -7.69 -15.62 2.21
CA GLU A 3 -7.88 -15.19 0.82
C GLU A 3 -8.17 -13.68 0.69
N ARG A 4 -8.98 -13.13 1.60
CA ARG A 4 -9.24 -11.68 1.67
C ARG A 4 -7.96 -10.88 1.92
N GLN A 5 -7.07 -11.39 2.78
CA GLN A 5 -5.78 -10.77 3.06
C GLN A 5 -4.85 -10.80 1.84
N LYS A 6 -4.79 -11.93 1.11
CA LYS A 6 -4.02 -12.05 -0.14
C LYS A 6 -4.53 -11.07 -1.21
N ARG A 7 -5.84 -10.96 -1.38
CA ARG A 7 -6.43 -10.00 -2.32
C ARG A 7 -6.15 -8.56 -1.92
N LEU A 8 -6.22 -8.22 -0.64
CA LEU A 8 -5.81 -6.89 -0.20
C LEU A 8 -4.33 -6.62 -0.51
N ALA A 9 -3.44 -7.58 -0.22
CA ALA A 9 -2.03 -7.45 -0.57
C ALA A 9 -1.82 -7.25 -2.07
N GLN A 10 -2.52 -8.03 -2.91
CA GLN A 10 -2.49 -7.92 -4.37
C GLN A 10 -2.93 -6.53 -4.85
N LEU A 11 -4.00 -5.96 -4.28
CA LEU A 11 -4.44 -4.61 -4.61
C LEU A 11 -3.37 -3.57 -4.23
N ILE A 12 -2.76 -3.69 -3.04
CA ILE A 12 -1.71 -2.77 -2.61
C ILE A 12 -0.48 -2.90 -3.52
N GLU A 13 -0.07 -4.12 -3.87
CA GLU A 13 1.05 -4.37 -4.81
C GLU A 13 0.80 -3.73 -6.18
N GLN A 14 -0.43 -3.81 -6.70
CA GLN A 14 -0.79 -3.14 -7.94
C GLN A 14 -0.59 -1.62 -7.85
N LEU A 15 -1.05 -1.00 -6.77
CA LEU A 15 -0.82 0.44 -6.55
C LEU A 15 0.67 0.78 -6.51
N LEU A 16 1.49 -0.08 -5.87
CA LEU A 16 2.94 0.12 -5.84
C LEU A 16 3.57 0.04 -7.23
N GLN A 17 3.08 -0.87 -8.09
CA GLN A 17 3.49 -0.93 -9.50
C GLN A 17 3.06 0.31 -10.30
N ASP A 18 1.91 0.90 -9.94
CA ASP A 18 1.38 2.12 -10.55
C ASP A 18 2.05 3.41 -10.01
N GLY A 19 3.11 3.28 -9.20
CA GLY A 19 3.93 4.39 -8.74
C GLY A 19 3.55 4.96 -7.37
N TRP A 20 2.62 4.34 -6.66
CA TRP A 20 2.41 4.62 -5.24
C TRP A 20 3.58 4.07 -4.42
N THR A 21 3.88 4.74 -3.31
CA THR A 21 4.70 4.17 -2.23
C THR A 21 3.83 3.89 -1.02
N GLN A 22 4.26 2.97 -0.14
CA GLN A 22 3.56 2.72 1.12
C GLN A 22 3.36 4.00 1.94
N THR A 23 4.35 4.91 1.92
CA THR A 23 4.25 6.23 2.56
C THR A 23 3.15 7.07 1.93
N THR A 24 3.16 7.27 0.61
CA THR A 24 2.13 8.08 -0.08
C THR A 24 0.73 7.48 0.04
N LEU A 25 0.63 6.14 0.07
CA LEU A 25 -0.64 5.44 0.29
C LEU A 25 -1.13 5.64 1.73
N SER A 26 -0.24 5.53 2.72
CA SER A 26 -0.58 5.77 4.12
C SER A 26 -1.05 7.21 4.38
N GLU A 27 -0.39 8.19 3.76
CA GLU A 27 -0.78 9.59 3.80
C GLU A 27 -2.16 9.82 3.17
N ALA A 28 -2.39 9.26 1.97
CA ALA A 28 -3.68 9.39 1.26
C ALA A 28 -4.84 8.75 2.04
N LEU A 29 -4.56 7.65 2.75
CA LEU A 29 -5.53 6.96 3.61
C LEU A 29 -5.67 7.62 5.00
N GLY A 30 -4.75 8.51 5.37
CA GLY A 30 -4.68 9.09 6.71
C GLY A 30 -4.53 8.03 7.80
N VAL A 31 -3.73 7.00 7.54
CA VAL A 31 -3.38 5.92 8.47
C VAL A 31 -1.88 5.90 8.71
N ASP A 32 -1.44 5.25 9.79
CA ASP A 32 -0.02 5.06 10.04
C ASP A 32 0.62 4.15 8.98
N PHE A 33 1.87 4.41 8.64
CA PHE A 33 2.66 3.59 7.71
C PHE A 33 2.59 2.09 8.05
N THR A 34 2.66 1.74 9.33
CA THR A 34 2.61 0.34 9.79
C THR A 34 1.28 -0.33 9.49
N THR A 35 0.20 0.43 9.32
CA THR A 35 -1.11 -0.10 8.96
C THR A 35 -1.07 -0.64 7.54
N VAL A 36 -0.55 0.14 6.58
CA VAL A 36 -0.37 -0.28 5.19
C VAL A 36 0.63 -1.44 5.11
N TYR A 37 1.72 -1.37 5.87
CA TYR A 37 2.70 -2.45 5.96
C TYR A 37 2.07 -3.79 6.40
N ARG A 38 1.26 -3.76 7.47
CA ARG A 38 0.59 -4.96 8.00
C ARG A 38 -0.44 -5.52 7.02
N TRP A 39 -1.13 -4.68 6.28
CA TRP A 39 -2.04 -5.12 5.22
C TRP A 39 -1.30 -5.80 4.06
N LEU A 40 -0.20 -5.20 3.60
CA LEU A 40 0.63 -5.76 2.54
C LEU A 40 1.22 -7.11 2.94
N LYS A 41 1.65 -7.26 4.21
CA LYS A 41 2.13 -8.54 4.77
C LYS A 41 1.01 -9.53 5.11
N GLY A 42 -0.26 -9.21 4.82
CA GLY A 42 -1.41 -10.05 5.13
C GLY A 42 -1.62 -10.29 6.64
N LYS A 43 -1.02 -9.48 7.51
CA LYS A 43 -1.13 -9.61 8.97
C LYS A 43 -2.49 -9.13 9.48
N THR A 44 -3.05 -8.10 8.85
CA THR A 44 -4.37 -7.53 9.19
C THR A 44 -5.13 -7.12 7.92
N ILE A 45 -6.41 -6.83 8.06
CA ILE A 45 -7.29 -6.30 7.02
C ILE A 45 -8.22 -5.27 7.68
N PRO A 46 -8.58 -4.14 7.02
CA PRO A 46 -9.55 -3.23 7.60
C PRO A 46 -10.94 -3.88 7.67
N GLU A 47 -11.67 -3.65 8.76
CA GLU A 47 -13.06 -4.08 8.92
C GLU A 47 -13.97 -3.36 7.92
N ALA A 48 -14.98 -4.04 7.37
CA ALA A 48 -15.77 -3.55 6.23
C ALA A 48 -16.53 -2.24 6.53
N ASP A 49 -16.91 -2.01 7.78
CA ASP A 49 -17.58 -0.81 8.27
C ASP A 49 -16.60 0.28 8.79
N SER A 50 -15.30 -0.01 8.80
CA SER A 50 -14.30 0.93 9.28
C SER A 50 -14.08 2.11 8.33
N ARG A 51 -13.72 3.26 8.90
CA ARG A 51 -13.27 4.43 8.11
C ARG A 51 -12.07 4.11 7.22
N ASN A 52 -11.21 3.19 7.66
CA ASN A 52 -10.03 2.76 6.91
C ASN A 52 -10.44 2.03 5.62
N PHE A 53 -11.48 1.19 5.69
CA PHE A 53 -12.02 0.48 4.54
C PHE A 53 -12.67 1.44 3.53
N GLN A 54 -13.46 2.40 4.01
CA GLN A 54 -14.08 3.42 3.17
C GLN A 54 -13.03 4.30 2.45
N ARG A 55 -11.97 4.71 3.17
CA ARG A 55 -10.89 5.49 2.59
C ARG A 55 -10.07 4.69 1.60
N LEU A 56 -9.80 3.42 1.91
CA LEU A 56 -9.12 2.50 1.00
C LEU A 56 -9.87 2.43 -0.31
N ALA A 57 -11.17 2.10 -0.26
CA ALA A 57 -12.00 2.01 -1.44
C ALA A 57 -11.94 3.29 -2.30
N LYS A 58 -12.06 4.45 -1.65
CA LYS A 58 -12.02 5.76 -2.32
C LYS A 58 -10.67 6.06 -2.99
N VAL A 59 -9.56 5.77 -2.32
CA VAL A 59 -8.20 6.00 -2.87
C VAL A 59 -7.92 5.04 -4.01
N THR A 60 -8.47 3.82 -3.96
CA THR A 60 -8.30 2.79 -4.98
C THR A 60 -9.41 2.79 -6.03
N GLY A 61 -10.12 3.91 -6.19
CA GLY A 61 -11.04 4.16 -7.30
C GLY A 61 -12.41 3.50 -7.22
N GLY A 62 -12.75 2.85 -6.11
CA GLY A 62 -14.04 2.20 -5.90
C GLY A 62 -14.86 2.80 -4.76
N ASP A 63 -15.88 2.06 -4.35
CA ASP A 63 -16.64 2.27 -3.13
C ASP A 63 -16.52 1.05 -2.21
N SER A 64 -17.06 1.14 -0.99
CA SER A 64 -16.96 0.02 -0.04
C SER A 64 -17.60 -1.26 -0.59
N VAL A 65 -18.65 -1.16 -1.41
CA VAL A 65 -19.34 -2.34 -1.96
C VAL A 65 -18.47 -3.03 -2.99
N SER A 66 -17.90 -2.28 -3.93
CA SER A 66 -17.02 -2.84 -4.96
C SER A 66 -15.72 -3.38 -4.36
N LEU A 67 -15.14 -2.72 -3.35
CA LEU A 67 -13.99 -3.23 -2.62
C LEU A 67 -14.32 -4.54 -1.90
N GLN A 68 -15.50 -4.64 -1.28
CA GLN A 68 -15.94 -5.86 -0.62
C GLN A 68 -16.12 -7.01 -1.61
N LEU A 69 -16.80 -6.77 -2.73
CA LEU A 69 -16.97 -7.78 -3.80
C LEU A 69 -15.61 -8.27 -4.32
N TYR A 70 -14.64 -7.38 -4.48
CA TYR A 70 -13.28 -7.77 -4.87
C TYR A 70 -12.63 -8.65 -3.81
N LEU A 71 -12.62 -8.22 -2.56
CA LEU A 71 -11.96 -8.95 -1.46
C LEU A 71 -12.60 -10.32 -1.22
N ASP A 72 -13.93 -10.44 -1.38
CA ASP A 72 -14.66 -11.70 -1.30
C ASP A 72 -14.44 -12.59 -2.53
N GLY A 73 -14.06 -11.99 -3.67
CA GLY A 73 -13.73 -12.71 -4.90
C GLY A 73 -14.81 -12.80 -5.93
N GLU A 74 -15.88 -12.05 -5.74
CA GLU A 74 -17.00 -11.95 -6.64
C GLU A 74 -16.62 -11.20 -7.93
N ILE A 75 -15.62 -10.32 -7.87
CA ILE A 75 -15.09 -9.60 -9.03
C ILE A 75 -13.55 -9.67 -9.10
N SER A 76 -13.01 -9.51 -10.31
CA SER A 76 -11.56 -9.48 -10.55
C SER A 76 -10.94 -8.14 -10.12
N LEU A 77 -9.61 -8.13 -9.91
CA LEU A 77 -8.85 -6.90 -9.65
C LEU A 77 -9.01 -5.88 -10.79
N SER A 78 -8.98 -6.33 -12.04
CA SER A 78 -9.19 -5.46 -13.21
C SER A 78 -10.59 -4.86 -13.27
N THR A 79 -11.61 -5.57 -12.79
CA THR A 79 -12.98 -5.05 -12.70
C THR A 79 -13.07 -3.97 -11.63
N TYR A 80 -12.41 -4.19 -10.49
CA TYR A 80 -12.36 -3.24 -9.40
C TYR A 80 -11.59 -1.95 -9.77
N CYS A 81 -10.40 -2.07 -10.36
CA CYS A 81 -9.53 -0.93 -10.69
C CYS A 81 -9.95 -0.15 -11.96
N LYS A 82 -11.05 -0.52 -12.62
CA LYS A 82 -11.46 0.10 -13.89
C LYS A 82 -11.72 1.62 -13.78
N ASP A 83 -12.10 2.08 -12.59
CA ASP A 83 -12.37 3.51 -12.33
C ASP A 83 -11.14 4.29 -11.83
N LEU A 84 -10.06 3.61 -11.44
CA LEU A 84 -8.78 4.21 -11.04
C LEU A 84 -8.08 4.93 -12.20
N GLU A 85 -8.23 4.41 -13.43
CA GLU A 85 -7.62 4.99 -14.65
C GLU A 85 -8.13 6.41 -14.97
N LYS A 86 -9.30 6.82 -14.44
CA LYS A 86 -9.89 8.14 -14.70
C LYS A 86 -9.44 9.23 -13.73
N GLN A 87 -8.96 8.89 -12.53
CA GLN A 87 -8.68 9.87 -11.46
C GLN A 87 -7.20 10.24 -11.30
N GLN A 88 -6.26 9.47 -11.86
CA GLN A 88 -4.81 9.68 -11.65
C GLN A 88 -4.26 10.98 -12.29
N VAL A 89 -5.03 11.70 -13.11
CA VAL A 89 -4.57 12.91 -13.81
C VAL A 89 -4.61 14.18 -12.94
N GLU A 90 -5.37 14.21 -11.84
CA GLU A 90 -5.65 15.47 -11.13
C GLU A 90 -5.04 15.58 -9.70
N GLY A 91 -4.66 14.47 -9.05
CA GLY A 91 -4.37 14.45 -7.61
C GLY A 91 -2.92 14.75 -7.16
N ILE A 92 -1.91 14.71 -8.03
CA ILE A 92 -0.49 14.72 -7.61
C ILE A 92 0.05 16.13 -7.28
N LYS A 93 -0.77 17.18 -7.34
CA LYS A 93 -0.32 18.57 -7.13
C LYS A 93 -0.62 19.08 -5.72
N LYS A 94 0.23 18.70 -4.76
CA LYS A 94 0.67 19.54 -3.60
C LYS A 94 1.64 18.75 -2.70
N ARG A 95 2.84 18.44 -3.21
CA ARG A 95 3.94 17.99 -2.33
C ARG A 95 4.42 19.17 -1.49
N LYS A 96 4.30 19.04 -0.16
CA LYS A 96 5.00 19.91 0.79
C LYS A 96 6.49 19.59 0.63
N ILE A 97 7.30 20.57 0.23
CA ILE A 97 8.75 20.37 0.10
C ILE A 97 9.32 20.17 1.51
N LEU A 98 9.63 18.92 1.86
CA LEU A 98 10.28 18.57 3.11
C LEU A 98 11.78 18.82 2.99
N THR A 99 12.39 19.30 4.07
CA THR A 99 13.85 19.44 4.16
C THR A 99 14.53 18.07 4.27
N SER A 100 15.79 17.96 3.87
CA SER A 100 16.56 16.71 3.97
C SER A 100 16.57 16.11 5.38
N GLU A 101 16.58 16.95 6.42
CA GLU A 101 16.51 16.50 7.83
C GLU A 101 15.13 16.05 8.29
N GLN A 102 14.07 16.53 7.65
CA GLN A 102 12.73 16.00 7.88
C GLN A 102 12.59 14.63 7.20
N ILE A 103 13.09 14.50 5.98
CA ILE A 103 13.11 13.23 5.25
C ILE A 103 13.90 12.17 6.03
N LYS A 104 15.11 12.49 6.50
CA LYS A 104 15.92 11.54 7.29
C LYS A 104 15.22 11.07 8.56
N ARG A 105 14.63 12.00 9.33
CA ARG A 105 13.91 11.66 10.57
C ARG A 105 12.72 10.77 10.30
N GLU A 106 11.95 11.08 9.26
CA GLU A 106 10.78 10.30 8.90
C GLU A 106 11.17 8.89 8.42
N VAL A 107 12.18 8.79 7.54
CA VAL A 107 12.69 7.51 7.06
C VAL A 107 13.24 6.67 8.22
N LEU A 108 14.01 7.25 9.14
CA LEU A 108 14.49 6.55 10.33
C LEU A 108 13.34 6.05 11.21
N ALA A 109 12.33 6.89 11.46
CA ALA A 109 11.16 6.50 12.23
C ALA A 109 10.41 5.33 11.57
N GLN A 110 10.26 5.34 10.24
CA GLN A 110 9.65 4.23 9.50
C GLN A 110 10.49 2.95 9.59
N ILE A 111 11.82 3.05 9.49
CA ILE A 111 12.74 1.90 9.63
C ILE A 111 12.61 1.26 11.02
N TYR A 112 12.50 2.06 12.09
CA TYR A 112 12.35 1.53 13.45
C TYR A 112 11.04 0.77 13.69
N LEU A 113 10.04 0.95 12.84
CA LEU A 113 8.76 0.27 12.94
C LEU A 113 8.73 -1.08 12.21
N LEU A 114 9.77 -1.38 11.43
CA LEU A 114 9.91 -2.65 10.69
C LEU A 114 10.56 -3.72 11.57
N ASP A 115 10.20 -4.99 11.33
CA ASP A 115 10.87 -6.12 11.97
C ASP A 115 12.30 -6.24 11.43
N PRO A 116 13.34 -6.29 12.29
CA PRO A 116 14.72 -6.47 11.85
C PRO A 116 14.93 -7.68 10.92
N ALA A 117 14.14 -8.74 11.08
CA ALA A 117 14.20 -9.92 10.21
C ALA A 117 13.71 -9.60 8.78
N ASP A 118 12.61 -8.85 8.66
CA ASP A 118 12.06 -8.40 7.37
C ASP A 118 13.07 -7.48 6.65
N ILE A 119 13.78 -6.62 7.39
CA ILE A 119 14.83 -5.75 6.82
C ILE A 119 16.02 -6.58 6.30
N ALA A 120 16.48 -7.55 7.10
CA ALA A 120 17.59 -8.41 6.73
C ALA A 120 17.30 -9.23 5.47
N GLU A 121 16.08 -9.72 5.32
CA GLU A 121 15.62 -10.46 4.13
C GLU A 121 15.73 -9.59 2.87
N VAL A 122 15.21 -8.35 2.90
CA VAL A 122 15.26 -7.44 1.74
C VAL A 122 16.70 -7.11 1.35
N ILE A 123 17.57 -6.83 2.31
CA ILE A 123 18.99 -6.56 2.05
C ILE A 123 19.67 -7.79 1.44
N SER A 124 19.49 -8.96 2.05
CA SER A 124 20.08 -10.22 1.57
C SER A 124 19.66 -10.53 0.13
N THR A 125 18.36 -10.39 -0.17
CA THR A 125 17.81 -10.63 -1.50
C THR A 125 18.35 -9.64 -2.52
N SER A 126 18.49 -8.37 -2.13
CA SER A 126 19.06 -7.32 -2.98
C SER A 126 20.53 -7.57 -3.29
N VAL A 127 21.33 -7.97 -2.30
CA VAL A 127 22.74 -8.34 -2.48
C VAL A 127 22.85 -9.54 -3.42
N ALA A 128 22.04 -10.58 -3.21
CA ALA A 128 22.03 -11.76 -4.07
C ALA A 128 21.66 -11.41 -5.53
N PHE A 129 20.72 -10.49 -5.73
CA PHE A 129 20.35 -10.01 -7.07
C PHE A 129 21.50 -9.26 -7.75
N LEU A 130 22.21 -8.40 -7.02
CA LEU A 130 23.35 -7.67 -7.55
C LEU A 130 24.52 -8.59 -7.91
N ILE A 131 24.80 -9.60 -7.08
CA ILE A 131 25.83 -10.62 -7.37
C ILE A 131 25.50 -11.38 -8.65
N LYS A 132 24.23 -11.74 -8.88
CA LYS A 132 23.80 -12.45 -10.10
C LYS A 132 23.90 -11.62 -11.38
N ARG A 133 24.03 -10.29 -11.26
CA ARG A 133 24.18 -9.36 -12.40
C ARG A 133 25.63 -8.97 -12.68
N ALA A 134 26.56 -9.33 -11.80
CA ALA A 134 28.01 -9.11 -11.96
C ALA A 134 28.65 -10.36 -12.60
#